data_AF-A0A220T1J2-F1
#
_entry.id   AF-A0A220T1J2-F1
#
_cell.length_a   1.000
_cell.length_b   1.000
_cell.length_c   1.000
_cell.angle_alpha   90.00
_cell.angle_beta   90.00
_cell.angle_gamma   90.00
#
_symmetry.space_group_name_H-M   'P 1'
#
loop_
_entity.id
_entity.type
_entity.pdbx_description
1 polymer ?
#
loop_
_entity_poly.entity_id
_entity_poly.type
_entity_poly.pdbx_seq_one_letter_code
_entity_poly.pdbx_strand_id
1 'polypeptide(L)' 'MPRRSIWKGSFVDAFLLRMKKKRDLLLNRKILSRRSSILPEFG' A
#
# COMPACT_ATOMS: atom_id res chain seq x y z
N MET A 1 -8.44 -1.58 -14.37
CA MET A 1 -8.72 -2.04 -12.99
C MET A 1 -9.96 -1.29 -12.49
N PRO A 2 -11.07 -1.96 -12.15
CA PRO A 2 -12.26 -1.30 -11.64
C PRO A 2 -11.91 -0.49 -10.39
N ARG A 3 -12.35 0.76 -10.31
CA ARG A 3 -12.16 1.57 -9.09
C ARG A 3 -13.02 0.97 -7.98
N ARG A 4 -12.43 0.77 -6.79
CA ARG A 4 -13.19 0.33 -5.61
C ARG A 4 -14.13 1.43 -5.13
N SER A 5 -15.26 1.03 -4.57
CA SER A 5 -16.18 1.95 -3.90
C SER A 5 -15.51 2.60 -2.69
N ILE A 6 -15.79 3.88 -2.47
CA ILE A 6 -15.24 4.66 -1.35
C ILE A 6 -15.65 4.04 -0.01
N TRP A 7 -16.87 3.50 0.08
CA TRP A 7 -17.39 2.78 1.24
C TRP A 7 -16.53 1.57 1.68
N LYS A 8 -15.82 0.92 0.74
CA LYS A 8 -14.94 -0.22 1.05
C LYS A 8 -13.53 0.20 1.49
N GLY A 9 -13.21 1.48 1.35
CA GLY A 9 -11.90 2.04 1.66
C GLY A 9 -10.83 1.77 0.61
N SER A 10 -9.66 2.37 0.84
CA SER A 10 -8.46 2.21 0.01
C SER A 10 -7.93 0.78 0.05
N PHE A 11 -7.47 0.28 -1.09
CA PHE A 11 -6.84 -1.05 -1.15
C PHE A 11 -5.35 -0.96 -0.88
N VAL A 12 -4.85 -1.79 0.03
CA VAL A 12 -3.41 -1.99 0.24
C VAL A 12 -3.12 -3.47 0.19
N ASP A 13 -2.02 -3.82 -0.46
CA ASP A 13 -1.57 -5.20 -0.55
C ASP A 13 -1.19 -5.74 0.84
N ALA A 14 -1.46 -7.02 1.12
CA ALA A 14 -1.21 -7.60 2.44
C ALA A 14 0.26 -7.51 2.86
N PHE A 15 1.18 -7.58 1.90
CA PHE A 15 2.61 -7.38 2.10
C PHE A 15 2.96 -5.96 2.58
N LEU A 16 2.42 -4.94 1.92
CA LEU A 16 2.61 -3.55 2.31
C LEU A 16 1.97 -3.25 3.66
N LEU A 17 0.78 -3.81 3.91
CA LEU A 17 0.07 -3.68 5.18
C LEU A 17 0.91 -4.23 6.34
N ARG A 18 1.56 -5.39 6.16
CA ARG A 18 2.48 -5.98 7.15
C ARG A 18 3.70 -5.09 7.41
N MET A 19 4.21 -4.42 6.38
CA MET A 19 5.40 -3.57 6.48
C MET A 19 5.11 -2.11 6.83
N LYS A 20 3.85 -1.73 7.02
CA LYS A 20 3.43 -0.40 7.46
C LYS A 20 4.23 0.12 8.67
N LYS A 21 4.61 -0.75 9.61
CA LYS A 21 5.37 -0.40 10.82
C LYS A 21 6.89 -0.42 10.64
N LYS A 22 7.42 -1.00 9.56
CA LYS A 22 8.85 -1.20 9.31
C LYS A 22 9.27 -0.46 8.04
N ARG A 23 9.19 0.87 8.09
CA ARG A 23 9.46 1.75 6.93
C ARG A 23 10.87 1.58 6.38
N ASP A 24 11.85 1.33 7.24
CA ASP A 24 13.24 1.14 6.84
C ASP A 24 13.42 -0.04 5.87
N LEU A 25 12.58 -1.06 5.98
CA LEU A 25 12.61 -2.21 5.08
C LEU A 25 11.98 -1.94 3.71
N LEU A 26 11.18 -0.87 3.60
CA LEU A 26 10.54 -0.43 2.36
C LEU A 26 11.40 0.58 1.60
N LEU A 27 12.29 1.29 2.29
CA LEU A 27 13.23 2.21 1.65
C LEU A 27 14.05 1.49 0.59
N ASN A 28 14.11 2.07 -0.61
CA ASN A 28 14.84 1.56 -1.78
C ASN A 28 14.42 0.16 -2.29
N ARG A 29 13.31 -0.41 -1.81
CA ARG A 29 12.76 -1.66 -2.38
C ARG A 29 11.81 -1.37 -3.53
N LYS A 30 11.99 -2.10 -4.63
CA LYS A 30 11.07 -2.04 -5.76
C LYS A 30 9.77 -2.78 -5.42
N ILE A 31 8.68 -2.03 -5.28
CA ILE A 31 7.33 -2.57 -5.07
C ILE A 31 6.71 -2.90 -6.43
N LEU A 32 6.30 -4.15 -6.63
CA LEU A 32 5.64 -4.59 -7.88
C LEU A 32 4.12 -4.38 -7.88
N SER A 33 3.51 -4.13 -6.71
CA SER A 33 2.06 -3.96 -6.57
C SER A 33 1.61 -2.55 -7.01
N ARG A 34 1.29 -2.38 -8.29
CA ARG A 34 0.82 -1.11 -8.89
C ARG A 34 -0.63 -0.75 -8.55
N ARG A 35 -1.39 -1.68 -7.96
CA ARG A 35 -2.81 -1.51 -7.62
C ARG A 35 -3.05 -0.99 -6.19
N SER A 36 -1.99 -0.84 -5.41
CA SER A 36 -2.07 -0.38 -4.02
C SER A 36 -2.26 1.14 -3.97
N SER A 37 -3.11 1.59 -3.05
CA SER A 37 -3.28 3.00 -2.75
C SER A 37 -2.18 3.47 -1.81
N ILE A 38 -1.65 4.67 -2.06
CA ILE A 38 -0.67 5.32 -1.17
C ILE A 38 -1.43 5.81 0.05
N LEU A 39 -1.16 5.23 1.21
CA LEU A 39 -1.69 5.70 2.49
C LEU A 39 -0.77 6.78 3.08
N PRO A 40 -1.29 7.66 3.96
CA PRO A 40 -0.47 8.66 4.65
C PRO A 40 0.70 8.06 5.42
N GLU A 41 0.62 6.78 5.81
CA GLU A 41 1.70 6.16 6.57
C GLU A 41 2.90 5.74 5.72
N PHE A 42 2.82 5.87 4.40
CA PHE A 42 3.92 5.61 3.47
C PHE A 42 4.52 6.88 2.85
N GLY A 43 3.93 8.05 3.12
CA GLY A 43 4.44 9.35 2.68
C GLY A 43 5.34 10.03 3.70
#